data_AF-A0A7R9ZRZ4-F1
#
_entry.id   AF-A0A7R9ZRZ4-F1
#
_cell.length_a   1.000
_cell.length_b   1.000
_cell.length_c   1.000
_cell.angle_alpha   90.00
_cell.angle_beta   90.00
_cell.angle_gamma   90.00
#
_symmetry.space_group_name_H-M   'P 1'
#
loop_
_entity.id
_entity.type
_entity.pdbx_description
1 polymer ?
#
loop_
_entity_poly.entity_id
_entity_poly.type
_entity_poly.pdbx_seq_one_letter_code
_entity_poly.pdbx_strand_id
1 'polypeptide(L)'
;DAQGRFFIEHPIELFAPLVNFLRAKRCQTARAAPVLPPIFDEKRKQDDFNRMVEYFGMTLGMYPVQIDTIVGNPDTVTVSDDRMVAAKEWATIDIKQQGHKRVINSFEVTIIDAERIQIGWANPKNTELGNNGSGVGDVSNTISLDFIRGGIIIGGEFLEINGLELKGTRTVVRSEEFGSTWFVDDLLVASLDPKEEDEMAVKIPSSYNTKNKKPTISVKGQIQITDIAYQI
;
A
#
# COMPACT_ATOMS: atom_id res chain seq x y z
N ASP A 1 -28.44 -10.99 -13.15
CA ASP A 1 -29.52 -10.00 -12.90
C ASP A 1 -30.82 -10.52 -13.53
N ALA A 2 -31.92 -9.74 -13.47
CA ALA A 2 -33.21 -10.12 -14.06
C ALA A 2 -33.19 -10.26 -15.60
N GLN A 3 -32.10 -9.85 -16.25
CA GLN A 3 -31.86 -10.01 -17.69
C GLN A 3 -30.86 -11.14 -18.01
N GLY A 4 -30.42 -11.92 -17.02
CA GLY A 4 -29.47 -13.03 -17.22
C GLY A 4 -28.05 -12.59 -17.61
N ARG A 5 -27.68 -11.32 -17.43
CA ARG A 5 -26.37 -10.76 -17.83
C ARG A 5 -25.28 -10.95 -16.79
N PHE A 6 -25.65 -11.41 -15.61
CA PHE A 6 -24.75 -11.70 -14.50
C PHE A 6 -25.16 -13.03 -13.91
N PHE A 7 -24.37 -14.07 -14.16
CA PHE A 7 -24.51 -15.40 -13.59
C PHE A 7 -23.46 -15.57 -12.50
N ILE A 8 -23.93 -15.83 -11.29
CA ILE A 8 -23.08 -16.37 -10.24
C ILE A 8 -23.19 -17.88 -10.38
N GLU A 9 -22.22 -18.55 -11.00
CA GLU A 9 -22.19 -20.01 -11.15
C GLU A 9 -21.92 -20.76 -9.84
N HIS A 10 -21.74 -20.02 -8.76
CA HIS A 10 -21.40 -20.54 -7.44
C HIS A 10 -22.64 -20.60 -6.53
N PRO A 11 -22.69 -21.56 -5.59
CA PRO A 11 -23.81 -21.70 -4.66
C PRO A 11 -24.07 -20.40 -3.89
N ILE A 12 -25.34 -20.04 -3.73
CA ILE A 12 -25.75 -18.79 -3.06
C ILE A 12 -25.28 -18.74 -1.60
N GLU A 13 -25.11 -19.91 -0.98
CA GLU A 13 -24.60 -20.09 0.37
C GLU A 13 -23.18 -19.53 0.52
N LEU A 14 -22.40 -19.50 -0.55
CA LEU A 14 -21.05 -18.91 -0.56
C LEU A 14 -21.10 -17.37 -0.51
N PHE A 15 -22.15 -16.75 -1.08
CA PHE A 15 -22.32 -15.29 -1.13
C PHE A 15 -23.14 -14.75 0.04
N ALA A 16 -23.98 -15.56 0.66
CA ALA A 16 -24.83 -15.12 1.75
C ALA A 16 -24.04 -14.40 2.87
N PRO A 17 -22.85 -14.88 3.31
CA PRO A 17 -22.03 -14.17 4.29
C PRO A 17 -21.57 -12.78 3.81
N LEU A 18 -21.15 -12.68 2.55
CA LEU A 18 -20.76 -11.41 1.93
C LEU A 18 -21.94 -10.43 1.86
N VAL A 19 -23.09 -10.88 1.37
CA VAL A 19 -24.29 -10.04 1.23
C VAL A 19 -24.75 -9.52 2.60
N ASN A 20 -24.72 -10.37 3.62
CA ASN A 20 -25.05 -9.97 4.99
C ASN A 20 -24.04 -8.97 5.56
N PHE A 21 -22.75 -9.18 5.33
CA PHE A 21 -21.70 -8.23 5.69
C PHE A 21 -21.93 -6.85 5.03
N LEU A 22 -22.16 -6.81 3.72
CA LEU A 22 -22.38 -5.56 2.98
C LEU A 22 -23.65 -4.83 3.45
N ARG A 23 -24.72 -5.56 3.76
CA ARG A 23 -25.95 -5.00 4.35
C ARG A 23 -25.69 -4.39 5.72
N ALA A 24 -24.94 -5.09 6.57
CA ALA A 24 -24.57 -4.57 7.89
C ALA A 24 -23.67 -3.33 7.76
N LYS A 25 -22.67 -3.37 6.87
CA LYS A 25 -21.76 -2.24 6.60
C LYS A 25 -22.50 -1.00 6.10
N ARG A 26 -23.51 -1.17 5.25
CA ARG A 26 -24.38 -0.07 4.79
C ARG A 26 -25.14 0.60 5.94
N CYS A 27 -25.44 -0.13 7.00
CA CYS A 27 -26.13 0.39 8.18
C CYS A 27 -25.15 0.85 9.28
N GLN A 28 -23.83 0.77 9.06
CA GLN A 28 -22.84 1.19 10.04
C GLN A 28 -22.91 2.70 10.24
N THR A 29 -22.81 3.12 11.51
CA THR A 29 -22.75 4.53 11.90
C THR A 29 -21.40 4.80 12.57
N ALA A 30 -20.98 6.07 12.61
CA ALA A 30 -19.72 6.47 13.25
C ALA A 30 -19.62 6.09 14.74
N ARG A 31 -20.74 5.79 15.41
CA ARG A 31 -20.78 5.42 16.83
C ARG A 31 -20.83 3.91 17.08
N ALA A 32 -21.11 3.11 16.05
CA ALA A 32 -21.23 1.67 16.19
C ALA A 32 -19.85 1.01 16.10
N ALA A 33 -19.70 -0.16 16.71
CA ALA A 33 -18.52 -0.99 16.48
C ALA A 33 -18.38 -1.31 14.98
N PRO A 34 -17.15 -1.35 14.44
CA PRO A 34 -16.94 -1.69 13.04
C PRO A 34 -17.53 -3.05 12.70
N VAL A 35 -18.20 -3.14 11.54
CA VAL A 35 -18.67 -4.42 11.02
C VAL A 35 -17.44 -5.22 10.58
N LEU A 36 -17.25 -6.40 11.19
CA LEU A 36 -16.13 -7.28 10.89
C LEU A 36 -16.46 -8.24 9.75
N PRO A 37 -15.46 -8.65 8.95
CA PRO A 37 -15.63 -9.70 7.95
C PRO A 37 -16.14 -11.00 8.58
N PRO A 38 -16.89 -11.82 7.83
CA PRO A 38 -17.37 -13.10 8.34
C PRO A 38 -16.18 -14.03 8.67
N ILE A 39 -16.26 -14.65 9.84
CA ILE A 39 -15.32 -15.64 10.34
C ILE A 39 -16.03 -16.99 10.34
N PHE A 40 -15.37 -18.02 9.80
CA PHE A 40 -15.89 -19.37 9.75
C PHE A 40 -15.06 -20.31 10.64
N ASP A 41 -15.73 -21.15 11.43
CA ASP A 41 -15.06 -22.17 12.24
C ASP A 41 -14.37 -23.23 11.36
N GLU A 42 -14.97 -23.53 10.21
CA GLU A 42 -14.41 -24.46 9.24
C GLU A 42 -13.43 -23.76 8.30
N LYS A 43 -12.15 -24.17 8.37
CA LYS A 43 -11.08 -23.65 7.51
C LYS A 43 -11.42 -23.70 6.02
N ARG A 44 -12.02 -24.80 5.54
CA ARG A 44 -12.38 -24.95 4.12
C ARG A 44 -13.38 -23.89 3.68
N LYS A 45 -14.40 -23.59 4.50
CA LYS A 45 -15.38 -22.54 4.22
C LYS A 45 -14.74 -21.16 4.21
N GLN A 46 -13.82 -20.89 5.15
CA GLN A 46 -13.06 -19.65 5.16
C GLN A 46 -12.21 -19.50 3.89
N ASP A 47 -11.53 -20.56 3.45
CA ASP A 47 -10.69 -20.55 2.25
C ASP A 47 -11.55 -20.35 0.98
N ASP A 48 -12.69 -21.04 0.86
CA ASP A 48 -13.60 -20.89 -0.27
C ASP A 48 -14.23 -19.48 -0.31
N PHE A 49 -14.58 -18.91 0.85
CA PHE A 49 -15.04 -17.53 0.96
C PHE A 49 -13.97 -16.54 0.49
N ASN A 50 -12.73 -16.69 0.96
CA ASN A 50 -11.62 -15.82 0.58
C ASN A 50 -11.35 -15.86 -0.93
N ARG A 51 -11.38 -17.06 -1.54
CA ARG A 51 -11.25 -17.23 -3.00
C ARG A 51 -12.38 -16.55 -3.76
N MET A 52 -13.62 -16.64 -3.27
CA MET A 52 -14.75 -15.95 -3.90
C MET A 52 -14.58 -14.42 -3.82
N VAL A 53 -14.26 -13.89 -2.63
CA VAL A 53 -14.00 -12.46 -2.45
C VAL A 53 -12.91 -11.97 -3.40
N GLU A 54 -11.89 -12.78 -3.63
CA GLU A 54 -10.81 -12.52 -4.58
C GLU A 54 -11.27 -12.53 -6.03
N TYR A 55 -11.94 -13.59 -6.45
CA TYR A 55 -12.38 -13.78 -7.83
C TYR A 55 -13.23 -12.60 -8.32
N PHE A 56 -14.04 -12.01 -7.44
CA PHE A 56 -14.87 -10.85 -7.75
C PHE A 56 -14.20 -9.50 -7.43
N GLY A 57 -12.92 -9.47 -7.05
CA GLY A 57 -12.17 -8.23 -6.79
C GLY A 57 -12.64 -7.46 -5.55
N MET A 58 -13.25 -8.12 -4.57
CA MET A 58 -13.86 -7.47 -3.40
C MET A 58 -12.96 -7.44 -2.16
N THR A 59 -11.68 -7.82 -2.29
CA THR A 59 -10.75 -7.93 -1.15
C THR A 59 -10.68 -6.66 -0.33
N LEU A 60 -10.46 -5.48 -0.96
CA LEU A 60 -10.38 -4.21 -0.21
C LEU A 60 -11.72 -3.77 0.40
N GLY A 61 -12.84 -4.15 -0.22
CA GLY A 61 -14.18 -3.87 0.33
C GLY A 61 -14.49 -4.70 1.58
N MET A 62 -13.98 -5.94 1.61
CA MET A 62 -14.12 -6.87 2.73
C MET A 62 -13.09 -6.63 3.82
N TYR A 63 -11.83 -6.53 3.43
CA TYR A 63 -10.65 -6.45 4.27
C TYR A 63 -9.93 -5.13 3.99
N PRO A 64 -10.43 -4.01 4.53
CA PRO A 64 -9.74 -2.74 4.37
C PRO A 64 -8.34 -2.84 4.97
N VAL A 65 -7.39 -2.17 4.34
CA VAL A 65 -6.05 -2.05 4.92
C VAL A 65 -6.09 -1.19 6.18
N GLN A 66 -5.20 -1.51 7.11
CA GLN A 66 -4.91 -0.68 8.26
C GLN A 66 -3.68 0.18 7.95
N ILE A 67 -3.74 1.45 8.34
CA ILE A 67 -2.60 2.36 8.28
C ILE A 67 -2.22 2.69 9.72
N ASP A 68 -1.01 2.33 10.12
CA ASP A 68 -0.51 2.55 11.48
C ASP A 68 0.71 3.46 11.46
N THR A 69 0.74 4.45 12.35
CA THR A 69 1.96 5.20 12.66
C THR A 69 2.92 4.33 13.46
N ILE A 70 4.12 4.10 12.93
CA ILE A 70 5.17 3.29 13.58
C ILE A 70 6.33 4.13 14.13
N VAL A 71 6.52 5.34 13.61
CA VAL A 71 7.54 6.30 14.05
C VAL A 71 6.93 7.69 14.05
N GLY A 72 7.32 8.51 15.03
CA GLY A 72 6.83 9.89 15.19
C GLY A 72 5.75 9.97 16.26
N ASN A 73 5.22 11.17 16.47
CA ASN A 73 4.13 11.38 17.42
C ASN A 73 2.79 11.01 16.76
N PRO A 74 2.05 10.00 17.25
CA PRO A 74 0.75 9.63 16.69
C PRO A 74 -0.26 10.77 16.71
N ASP A 75 -0.18 11.69 17.68
CA ASP A 75 -1.11 12.83 17.80
C ASP A 75 -0.94 13.86 16.67
N THR A 76 0.17 13.79 15.92
CA THR A 76 0.43 14.66 14.77
C THR A 76 0.09 14.01 13.44
N VAL A 77 -0.37 12.75 13.45
CA VAL A 77 -0.79 11.99 12.28
C VAL A 77 -2.30 11.75 12.34
N THR A 78 -2.98 12.10 11.25
CA THR A 78 -4.40 11.80 11.07
C THR A 78 -4.57 10.88 9.89
N VAL A 79 -5.36 9.82 10.07
CA VAL A 79 -5.74 8.88 9.02
C VAL A 79 -7.26 8.90 8.93
N SER A 80 -7.79 9.06 7.72
CA SER A 80 -9.23 9.03 7.48
C SER A 80 -9.65 7.80 6.68
N ASP A 81 -10.97 7.55 6.62
CA ASP A 81 -11.55 6.33 6.06
C ASP A 81 -11.24 6.11 4.57
N ASP A 82 -10.98 7.19 3.82
CA ASP A 82 -10.60 7.15 2.40
C ASP A 82 -9.09 6.94 2.18
N ARG A 83 -8.38 6.52 3.23
CA ARG A 83 -6.92 6.29 3.26
C ARG A 83 -6.10 7.55 3.01
N MET A 84 -6.67 8.72 3.27
CA MET A 84 -5.92 9.97 3.34
C MET A 84 -5.17 10.07 4.67
N VAL A 85 -3.89 10.41 4.58
CA VAL A 85 -2.97 10.55 5.71
C VAL A 85 -2.44 11.98 5.71
N ALA A 86 -2.55 12.67 6.83
CA ALA A 86 -1.92 13.97 7.04
C ALA A 86 -1.05 13.94 8.30
N ALA A 87 0.23 14.23 8.13
CA ALA A 87 1.24 14.26 9.17
C ALA A 87 1.83 15.67 9.29
N LYS A 88 1.62 16.32 10.45
CA LYS A 88 2.14 17.68 10.72
C LYS A 88 3.64 17.69 10.99
N GLU A 89 4.15 16.59 11.54
CA GLU A 89 5.56 16.35 11.79
C GLU A 89 6.05 15.16 10.97
N TRP A 90 7.37 14.98 10.90
CA TRP A 90 7.95 13.81 10.24
C TRP A 90 7.52 12.53 10.97
N ALA A 91 6.78 11.68 10.27
CA ALA A 91 6.29 10.42 10.79
C ALA A 91 6.50 9.30 9.76
N THR A 92 6.57 8.05 10.23
CA THR A 92 6.55 6.88 9.35
C THR A 92 5.32 6.05 9.63
N ILE A 93 4.60 5.69 8.58
CA ILE A 93 3.43 4.84 8.61
C ILE A 93 3.70 3.51 7.87
N ASP A 94 2.98 2.48 8.29
CA ASP A 94 2.89 1.21 7.57
C ASP A 94 1.49 1.03 6.98
N ILE A 95 1.41 0.38 5.81
CA ILE A 95 0.16 -0.13 5.26
C ILE A 95 0.12 -1.63 5.51
N LYS A 96 -0.88 -2.10 6.26
CA LYS A 96 -1.01 -3.48 6.71
C LYS A 96 -2.29 -4.11 6.20
N GLN A 97 -2.18 -5.34 5.71
CA GLN A 97 -3.34 -6.20 5.51
C GLN A 97 -4.00 -6.58 6.84
N GLN A 98 -5.32 -6.77 6.83
CA GLN A 98 -6.07 -7.28 7.98
C GLN A 98 -7.01 -8.41 7.56
N GLY A 99 -7.21 -9.38 8.46
CA GLY A 99 -8.23 -10.42 8.29
C GLY A 99 -7.95 -11.48 7.20
N HIS A 100 -6.80 -11.43 6.52
CA HIS A 100 -6.36 -12.46 5.57
C HIS A 100 -4.82 -12.61 5.52
N LYS A 101 -4.34 -13.66 4.84
CA LYS A 101 -2.89 -14.01 4.76
C LYS A 101 -2.15 -13.45 3.55
N ARG A 102 -2.88 -12.93 2.54
CA ARG A 102 -2.28 -12.34 1.33
C ARG A 102 -1.39 -11.15 1.69
N VAL A 103 -0.30 -11.00 0.96
CA VAL A 103 0.70 -9.94 1.15
C VAL A 103 0.47 -8.86 0.11
N ILE A 104 0.55 -7.60 0.52
CA ILE A 104 0.52 -6.46 -0.42
C ILE A 104 1.78 -6.53 -1.29
N ASN A 105 1.63 -6.60 -2.61
CA ASN A 105 2.76 -6.64 -3.55
C ASN A 105 2.93 -5.35 -4.34
N SER A 106 1.91 -4.49 -4.36
CA SER A 106 1.92 -3.20 -5.04
C SER A 106 1.00 -2.22 -4.35
N PHE A 107 1.31 -0.94 -4.47
CA PHE A 107 0.48 0.13 -3.96
C PHE A 107 0.72 1.43 -4.74
N GLU A 108 -0.27 2.32 -4.69
CA GLU A 108 -0.23 3.64 -5.30
C GLU A 108 -0.53 4.71 -4.26
N VAL A 109 0.22 5.80 -4.33
CA VAL A 109 0.11 6.96 -3.44
C VAL A 109 -0.01 8.22 -4.29
N THR A 110 -1.06 8.98 -4.06
CA THR A 110 -1.15 10.36 -4.55
C THR A 110 -0.59 11.31 -3.48
N ILE A 111 0.43 12.07 -3.85
CA ILE A 111 1.03 13.11 -3.01
C ILE A 111 0.21 14.40 -3.20
N ILE A 112 -0.51 14.81 -2.16
CA ILE A 112 -1.37 16.00 -2.24
C ILE A 112 -0.52 17.25 -1.97
N ASP A 113 0.22 17.23 -0.86
CA ASP A 113 1.16 18.26 -0.43
C ASP A 113 2.21 17.61 0.47
N ALA A 114 3.50 17.82 0.24
CA ALA A 114 4.53 17.23 1.10
C ALA A 114 5.77 18.11 1.17
N GLU A 115 6.17 18.46 2.40
CA GLU A 115 7.45 19.14 2.65
C GLU A 115 8.61 18.14 2.54
N ARG A 116 8.37 16.89 2.98
CA ARG A 116 9.33 15.79 2.89
C ARG A 116 8.56 14.50 2.74
N ILE A 117 9.00 13.63 1.84
CA ILE A 117 8.37 12.33 1.63
C ILE A 117 9.35 11.29 1.08
N GLN A 118 9.25 10.08 1.63
CA GLN A 118 9.90 8.87 1.16
C GLN A 118 8.84 7.77 1.09
N ILE A 119 8.59 7.25 -0.12
CA ILE A 119 7.57 6.22 -0.37
C ILE A 119 8.28 4.91 -0.64
N GLY A 120 8.03 3.88 0.17
CA GLY A 120 8.96 2.77 0.26
C GLY A 120 8.39 1.42 0.64
N TRP A 121 9.32 0.48 0.74
CA TRP A 121 9.11 -0.85 1.27
C TRP A 121 10.10 -1.11 2.38
N ALA A 122 9.62 -1.69 3.47
CA ALA A 122 10.46 -2.11 4.58
C ALA A 122 10.30 -3.60 4.89
N ASN A 123 11.32 -4.19 5.49
CA ASN A 123 11.16 -5.49 6.14
C ASN A 123 10.24 -5.31 7.37
N PRO A 124 9.21 -6.15 7.57
CA PRO A 124 8.33 -6.10 8.74
C PRO A 124 9.07 -6.13 10.08
N LYS A 125 10.25 -6.75 10.12
CA LYS A 125 11.10 -6.87 11.32
C LYS A 125 12.16 -5.77 11.43
N ASN A 126 12.12 -4.75 10.59
CA ASN A 126 13.07 -3.65 10.66
C ASN A 126 12.83 -2.82 11.94
N THR A 127 13.84 -2.75 12.81
CA THR A 127 13.84 -1.98 14.06
C THR A 127 14.64 -0.68 13.98
N GLU A 128 15.23 -0.38 12.82
CA GLU A 128 16.10 0.78 12.61
C GLU A 128 15.33 2.01 12.11
N LEU A 129 14.13 1.82 11.56
CA LEU A 129 13.25 2.90 11.10
C LEU A 129 13.01 3.92 12.22
N GLY A 130 13.24 5.21 11.92
CA GLY A 130 13.00 6.32 12.83
C GLY A 130 14.17 6.67 13.75
N ASN A 131 15.24 5.88 13.77
CA ASN A 131 16.44 6.24 14.51
C ASN A 131 17.06 7.52 13.92
N ASN A 132 17.25 8.54 14.75
CA ASN A 132 17.85 9.83 14.36
C ASN A 132 17.12 10.56 13.21
N GLY A 133 15.80 10.35 13.06
CA GLY A 133 15.02 10.99 12.00
C GLY A 133 15.20 10.36 10.61
N SER A 134 15.75 9.15 10.54
CA SER A 134 15.75 8.33 9.33
C SER A 134 14.32 8.00 8.90
N GLY A 135 14.09 7.93 7.59
CA GLY A 135 12.85 7.37 7.06
C GLY A 135 13.09 6.08 6.29
N VAL A 136 12.07 5.64 5.59
CA VAL A 136 12.14 4.46 4.71
C VAL A 136 13.14 4.72 3.58
N GLY A 137 13.97 3.73 3.27
CA GLY A 137 15.09 3.81 2.33
C GLY A 137 16.43 4.10 3.03
N ASP A 138 16.45 4.95 4.06
CA ASP A 138 17.69 5.38 4.75
C ASP A 138 18.34 4.28 5.61
N VAL A 139 17.62 3.19 5.91
CA VAL A 139 18.07 2.12 6.82
C VAL A 139 18.09 0.76 6.13
N SER A 140 18.87 -0.18 6.68
CA SER A 140 19.10 -1.48 6.07
C SER A 140 17.78 -2.22 5.73
N ASN A 141 17.77 -3.04 4.67
CA ASN A 141 16.58 -3.79 4.26
C ASN A 141 15.34 -2.94 3.92
N THR A 142 15.53 -1.68 3.54
CA THR A 142 14.46 -0.81 3.03
C THR A 142 14.83 -0.25 1.66
N ILE A 143 13.81 0.12 0.89
CA ILE A 143 13.94 0.88 -0.36
C ILE A 143 12.90 1.97 -0.34
N SER A 144 13.20 3.14 -0.91
CA SER A 144 12.20 4.18 -1.12
C SER A 144 12.52 5.06 -2.31
N LEU A 145 11.47 5.65 -2.86
CA LEU A 145 11.56 6.83 -3.71
C LEU A 145 11.56 8.07 -2.81
N ASP A 146 12.64 8.86 -2.87
CA ASP A 146 12.84 10.09 -2.11
C ASP A 146 12.77 11.30 -3.04
N PHE A 147 11.73 12.10 -2.88
CA PHE A 147 11.49 13.28 -3.70
C PHE A 147 12.31 14.51 -3.30
N ILE A 148 12.86 14.53 -2.09
CA ILE A 148 13.74 15.62 -1.65
C ILE A 148 15.13 15.46 -2.22
N ARG A 149 15.61 14.21 -2.30
CA ARG A 149 16.91 13.92 -2.94
C ARG A 149 16.78 13.70 -4.44
N GLY A 150 15.58 13.43 -4.96
CA GLY A 150 15.35 13.18 -6.38
C GLY A 150 15.87 11.83 -6.83
N GLY A 151 15.60 10.76 -6.09
CA GLY A 151 16.05 9.42 -6.49
C GLY A 151 15.51 8.28 -5.65
N ILE A 152 16.11 7.10 -5.84
CA ILE A 152 15.83 5.90 -5.04
C ILE A 152 16.90 5.75 -3.96
N ILE A 153 16.49 5.46 -2.72
CA ILE A 153 17.39 5.12 -1.62
C ILE A 153 17.19 3.65 -1.25
N ILE A 154 18.28 2.88 -1.15
CA ILE A 154 18.28 1.45 -0.83
C ILE A 154 19.26 1.20 0.32
N GLY A 155 18.74 0.93 1.51
CA GLY A 155 19.62 0.65 2.65
C GLY A 155 20.58 1.78 3.01
N GLY A 156 20.24 3.03 2.69
CA GLY A 156 21.11 4.21 2.84
C GLY A 156 21.94 4.57 1.60
N GLU A 157 22.03 3.70 0.59
CA GLU A 157 22.68 4.02 -0.68
C GLU A 157 21.72 4.78 -1.61
N PHE A 158 22.20 5.82 -2.29
CA PHE A 158 21.37 6.70 -3.12
C PHE A 158 21.66 6.52 -4.61
N LEU A 159 20.60 6.43 -5.40
CA LEU A 159 20.61 6.38 -6.86
C LEU A 159 19.78 7.55 -7.39
N GLU A 160 20.46 8.52 -8.01
CA GLU A 160 19.83 9.72 -8.57
C GLU A 160 18.95 9.38 -9.79
N ILE A 161 17.73 9.92 -9.81
CA ILE A 161 16.83 9.87 -10.97
C ILE A 161 16.78 11.28 -11.57
N ASN A 162 17.33 11.43 -12.76
CA ASN A 162 17.41 12.74 -13.42
C ASN A 162 16.03 13.37 -13.61
N GLY A 163 15.86 14.58 -13.08
CA GLY A 163 14.62 15.36 -13.21
C GLY A 163 13.46 14.87 -12.34
N LEU A 164 13.72 13.98 -11.37
CA LEU A 164 12.73 13.63 -10.35
C LEU A 164 12.62 14.76 -9.33
N GLU A 165 11.50 15.47 -9.38
CA GLU A 165 11.14 16.52 -8.45
C GLU A 165 9.63 16.49 -8.20
N LEU A 166 9.17 17.03 -7.08
CA LEU A 166 7.74 17.25 -6.84
C LEU A 166 7.26 18.42 -7.71
N LYS A 167 6.59 18.10 -8.83
CA LYS A 167 6.16 19.09 -9.84
C LYS A 167 4.87 19.84 -9.50
N GLY A 168 4.31 19.67 -8.31
CA GLY A 168 3.13 20.38 -7.84
C GLY A 168 2.26 19.57 -6.90
N THR A 169 0.98 19.94 -6.82
CA THR A 169 -0.03 19.20 -6.06
C THR A 169 -0.54 18.03 -6.91
N ARG A 170 -0.52 16.80 -6.37
CA ARG A 170 -0.99 15.54 -7.01
C ARG A 170 -0.01 14.81 -7.92
N THR A 171 1.24 14.63 -7.47
CA THR A 171 2.12 13.61 -8.06
C THR A 171 1.64 12.21 -7.64
N VAL A 172 1.50 11.30 -8.59
CA VAL A 172 1.11 9.91 -8.35
C VAL A 172 2.33 9.02 -8.38
N VAL A 173 2.49 8.17 -7.37
CA VAL A 173 3.60 7.24 -7.23
C VAL A 173 3.06 5.84 -7.11
N ARG A 174 3.44 4.96 -8.03
CA ARG A 174 3.08 3.55 -8.00
C ARG A 174 4.32 2.70 -7.81
N SER A 175 4.26 1.76 -6.89
CA SER A 175 5.31 0.78 -6.68
C SER A 175 4.76 -0.62 -6.81
N GLU A 176 5.44 -1.44 -7.60
CA GLU A 176 5.02 -2.79 -7.95
C GLU A 176 6.04 -3.84 -7.52
N GLU A 177 5.58 -5.08 -7.38
CA GLU A 177 6.37 -6.27 -7.07
C GLU A 177 7.37 -6.07 -5.91
N PHE A 178 6.87 -5.56 -4.78
CA PHE A 178 7.68 -5.31 -3.57
C PHE A 178 8.82 -4.31 -3.78
N GLY A 179 8.63 -3.33 -4.66
CA GLY A 179 9.61 -2.28 -4.95
C GLY A 179 10.59 -2.67 -6.05
N SER A 180 10.24 -3.65 -6.89
CA SER A 180 11.02 -4.01 -8.07
C SER A 180 10.86 -3.00 -9.19
N THR A 181 9.70 -2.33 -9.25
CA THR A 181 9.34 -1.40 -10.33
C THR A 181 8.63 -0.19 -9.74
N TRP A 182 8.97 0.99 -10.23
CA TRP A 182 8.51 2.27 -9.71
C TRP A 182 8.09 3.20 -10.83
N PHE A 183 6.92 3.79 -10.66
CA PHE A 183 6.35 4.76 -11.58
C PHE A 183 6.06 6.08 -10.86
N VAL A 184 6.25 7.18 -11.58
CA VAL A 184 5.81 8.52 -11.18
C VAL A 184 5.01 9.10 -12.33
N ASP A 185 3.74 9.42 -12.08
CA ASP A 185 2.78 9.89 -13.10
C ASP A 185 2.77 8.97 -14.35
N ASP A 186 2.68 7.66 -14.11
CA ASP A 186 2.75 6.57 -15.09
C ASP A 186 4.06 6.44 -15.89
N LEU A 187 5.07 7.26 -15.61
CA LEU A 187 6.41 7.12 -16.19
C LEU A 187 7.26 6.18 -15.34
N LEU A 188 7.90 5.20 -15.97
CA LEU A 188 8.84 4.31 -15.28
C LEU A 188 10.08 5.11 -14.86
N VAL A 189 10.38 5.13 -13.55
CA VAL A 189 11.52 5.88 -12.99
C VAL A 189 12.59 4.98 -12.39
N ALA A 190 12.24 3.76 -11.99
CA ALA A 190 13.21 2.78 -11.50
C ALA A 190 12.70 1.35 -11.68
N SER A 191 13.60 0.43 -12.03
CA SER A 191 13.28 -1.00 -12.17
C SER A 191 14.48 -1.89 -11.86
N LEU A 192 14.25 -3.11 -11.39
CA LEU A 192 15.27 -4.17 -11.35
C LEU A 192 15.68 -4.63 -12.75
N ASP A 193 14.74 -4.57 -13.70
CA ASP A 193 14.92 -5.00 -15.08
C ASP A 193 14.39 -3.93 -16.05
N PRO A 194 15.02 -2.73 -16.10
CA PRO A 194 14.65 -1.71 -17.07
C PRO A 194 15.09 -2.16 -18.48
N LYS A 195 14.27 -1.88 -19.48
CA LYS A 195 14.57 -2.13 -20.88
C LYS A 195 15.36 -0.98 -21.49
N GLU A 196 15.97 -1.21 -22.66
CA GLU A 196 16.69 -0.16 -23.38
C GLU A 196 15.81 1.05 -23.76
N GLU A 197 14.51 0.82 -23.94
CA GLU A 197 13.51 1.87 -24.24
C GLU A 197 13.16 2.74 -23.02
N ASP A 198 13.54 2.33 -21.81
CA ASP A 198 13.26 3.04 -20.55
C ASP A 198 14.36 4.06 -20.22
N GLU A 199 14.66 4.98 -21.14
CA GLU A 199 15.83 5.90 -21.05
C GLU A 199 15.90 6.73 -19.75
N MET A 200 14.76 6.93 -19.07
CA MET A 200 14.67 7.68 -17.81
C MET A 200 14.74 6.82 -16.55
N ALA A 201 14.65 5.49 -16.67
CA ALA A 201 14.57 4.60 -15.53
C ALA A 201 15.95 4.24 -14.98
N VAL A 202 16.13 4.38 -13.68
CA VAL A 202 17.36 3.91 -13.02
C VAL A 202 17.28 2.41 -12.74
N LYS A 203 18.41 1.72 -12.93
CA LYS A 203 18.51 0.30 -12.61
C LYS A 203 18.69 0.10 -11.11
N ILE A 204 17.73 -0.56 -10.48
CA ILE A 204 17.83 -1.04 -9.10
C ILE A 204 18.84 -2.20 -9.06
N PRO A 205 19.78 -2.23 -8.10
CA PRO A 205 20.73 -3.33 -7.95
C PRO A 205 20.01 -4.66 -7.76
N SER A 206 20.46 -5.69 -8.48
CA SER A 206 19.92 -7.06 -8.37
C SER A 206 20.12 -7.70 -6.99
N SER A 207 20.93 -7.08 -6.13
CA SER A 207 21.10 -7.45 -4.71
C SER A 207 19.92 -7.03 -3.84
N TYR A 208 19.03 -6.15 -4.31
CA TYR A 208 17.83 -5.76 -3.57
C TYR A 208 16.91 -6.98 -3.37
N ASN A 209 16.61 -7.27 -2.11
CA ASN A 209 15.76 -8.38 -1.74
C ASN A 209 14.29 -7.93 -1.73
N THR A 210 13.48 -8.48 -2.63
CA THR A 210 12.05 -8.20 -2.76
C THR A 210 11.17 -9.05 -1.83
N LYS A 211 11.75 -10.02 -1.11
CA LYS A 211 10.98 -10.94 -0.26
C LYS A 211 10.55 -10.28 1.05
N ASN A 212 9.33 -10.62 1.47
CA ASN A 212 8.78 -10.26 2.79
C ASN A 212 8.89 -8.76 3.07
N LYS A 213 8.34 -7.95 2.17
CA LYS A 213 8.25 -6.51 2.37
C LYS A 213 6.84 -6.10 2.76
N LYS A 214 6.74 -4.98 3.46
CA LYS A 214 5.50 -4.25 3.69
C LYS A 214 5.64 -2.83 3.11
N PRO A 215 4.56 -2.24 2.57
CA PRO A 215 4.57 -0.83 2.23
C PRO A 215 4.78 0.03 3.47
N THR A 216 5.72 0.96 3.39
CA THR A 216 6.08 1.87 4.48
C THR A 216 6.36 3.24 3.88
N ILE A 217 5.82 4.29 4.48
CA ILE A 217 5.94 5.66 3.96
C ILE A 217 6.38 6.56 5.09
N SER A 218 7.45 7.32 4.88
CA SER A 218 7.87 8.39 5.78
C SER A 218 7.47 9.73 5.18
N VAL A 219 6.72 10.55 5.91
CA VAL A 219 6.07 11.75 5.37
C VAL A 219 5.94 12.85 6.41
N LYS A 220 6.09 14.09 5.94
CA LYS A 220 5.62 15.33 6.57
C LYS A 220 4.80 16.08 5.52
N GLY A 221 3.48 16.09 5.68
CA GLY A 221 2.53 16.54 4.67
C GLY A 221 1.30 15.63 4.57
N GLN A 222 0.62 15.70 3.43
CA GLN A 222 -0.61 15.03 3.11
C GLN A 222 -0.48 14.13 1.87
N ILE A 223 -0.92 12.89 2.02
CA ILE A 223 -0.95 11.88 0.95
C ILE A 223 -2.27 11.13 0.98
N GLN A 224 -2.58 10.44 -0.11
CA GLN A 224 -3.68 9.48 -0.18
C GLN A 224 -3.19 8.17 -0.78
N ILE A 225 -3.47 7.05 -0.13
CA ILE A 225 -3.21 5.72 -0.70
C ILE A 225 -4.40 5.39 -1.61
N THR A 226 -4.17 5.45 -2.92
CA THR A 226 -5.22 5.36 -3.94
C THR A 226 -5.50 3.91 -4.33
N ASP A 227 -4.45 3.11 -4.49
CA ASP A 227 -4.58 1.72 -4.91
C ASP A 227 -3.66 0.76 -4.12
N ILE A 228 -4.09 -0.49 -4.01
CA ILE A 228 -3.39 -1.58 -3.30
C ILE A 228 -3.72 -2.88 -4.00
N ALA A 229 -2.69 -3.60 -4.46
CA ALA A 229 -2.85 -4.96 -4.96
C ALA A 229 -2.13 -5.98 -4.07
N TYR A 230 -2.70 -7.19 -4.05
CA TYR A 230 -2.20 -8.32 -3.28
C TYR A 230 -1.55 -9.34 -4.20
N GLN A 231 -0.52 -10.01 -3.70
CA GLN A 231 0.01 -11.20 -4.35
C GLN A 231 -1.06 -12.32 -4.32
N ILE A 232 -1.35 -12.86 -5.51
CA ILE A 232 -2.21 -14.01 -5.76
C ILE A 232 -1.43 -15.29 -5.47
#